data_AF-A0A1A9AMG3-F1
#
_entry.id   AF-A0A1A9AMG3-F1
#
_cell.length_a   1.000
_cell.length_b   1.000
_cell.length_c   1.000
_cell.angle_alpha   90.00
_cell.angle_beta   90.00
_cell.angle_gamma   90.00
#
_symmetry.space_group_name_H-M   'P 1'
#
loop_
_entity.id
_entity.type
_entity.pdbx_description
1 polymer ?
#
loop_
_entity_poly.entity_id
_entity_poly.type
_entity_poly.pdbx_seq_one_letter_code
_entity_poly.pdbx_strand_id
1 'polypeptide(L)'
;MEDHQEKKRITYDMVDVYYLNNTKMSMAEASIQGSTTNFDSSCDLIFINQPISNSNVKNLCRTLLAYFHLSRLPGSSNNPSSYCGYSIYWLNNKVRKEDGTLEEYVPYFFNIFPNSTYVDYTVSECKNYIYDLGDDIFKRFRILFTFYEHYSNFVINKAKNPNASCVFTVKCIQIYKENIEKCLIYEDEFCSKLRKLKDKLMNDMNNSNICVAEQNSISQIDKDLSESLKQSQREESTAVTISASVIGIIFGLFLLLIIMYMVTPLGSWLSPLIGI
;
A
#
# COMPACT_ATOMS: atom_id res chain seq x y z
N MET A 1 -32.43 -0.35 -13.18
CA MET A 1 -31.07 0.09 -13.55
C MET A 1 -30.33 0.30 -12.24
N GLU A 2 -29.59 -0.71 -11.79
CA GLU A 2 -28.62 -0.52 -10.70
C GLU A 2 -27.50 0.34 -11.26
N ASP A 3 -27.39 1.56 -10.75
CA ASP A 3 -26.23 2.42 -10.96
C ASP A 3 -25.05 1.70 -10.26
N HIS A 4 -24.26 0.94 -11.01
CA HIS A 4 -22.99 0.43 -10.54
C HIS A 4 -22.03 1.62 -10.40
N GLN A 5 -22.23 2.41 -9.35
CA GLN A 5 -21.30 3.47 -8.98
C GLN A 5 -19.92 2.87 -8.73
N GLU A 6 -18.94 3.39 -9.46
CA GLU A 6 -17.55 2.96 -9.39
C GLU A 6 -17.00 3.21 -7.97
N LYS A 7 -16.38 2.17 -7.39
CA LYS A 7 -15.73 2.26 -6.08
C LYS A 7 -14.63 3.33 -6.11
N LYS A 8 -14.61 4.22 -5.12
CA LYS A 8 -13.60 5.27 -5.00
C LYS A 8 -12.34 4.71 -4.36
N ARG A 9 -11.32 4.46 -5.19
CA ARG A 9 -10.04 3.91 -4.76
C ARG A 9 -9.29 4.91 -3.87
N ILE A 10 -8.87 4.48 -2.67
CA ILE A 10 -7.92 5.23 -1.86
C ILE A 10 -6.48 5.10 -2.40
N THR A 11 -5.67 6.14 -2.19
CA THR A 11 -4.30 6.20 -2.71
C THR A 11 -3.28 6.33 -1.60
N TYR A 12 -2.08 5.77 -1.80
CA TYR A 12 -1.00 5.85 -0.81
C TYR A 12 -0.53 7.29 -0.57
N ASP A 13 -0.59 8.15 -1.60
CA ASP A 13 -0.20 9.55 -1.49
C ASP A 13 -1.02 10.34 -0.47
N MET A 14 -2.19 9.86 -0.06
CA MET A 14 -3.07 10.52 0.91
C MET A 14 -2.93 9.99 2.34
N VAL A 15 -2.02 9.05 2.64
CA VAL A 15 -1.89 8.42 3.97
C VAL A 15 -1.74 9.42 5.11
N ASP A 16 -0.96 10.48 4.91
CA ASP A 16 -0.78 11.54 5.90
C ASP A 16 -2.08 12.30 6.17
N VAL A 17 -2.85 12.59 5.12
CA VAL A 17 -4.18 13.22 5.21
C VAL A 17 -5.20 12.30 5.88
N TYR A 18 -5.15 11.00 5.59
CA TYR A 18 -6.01 10.01 6.23
C TYR A 18 -5.71 9.93 7.73
N TYR A 19 -4.43 9.83 8.10
CA TYR A 19 -4.02 9.65 9.50
C TYR A 19 -4.46 10.80 10.42
N LEU A 20 -4.60 12.02 9.90
CA LEU A 20 -5.14 13.16 10.67
C LEU A 20 -6.55 12.89 11.23
N ASN A 21 -7.30 11.94 10.64
CA ASN A 21 -8.62 11.57 11.14
C ASN A 21 -8.60 10.52 12.27
N ASN A 22 -7.42 9.97 12.62
CA ASN A 22 -7.29 8.98 13.68
C ASN A 22 -7.87 9.47 15.02
N THR A 23 -7.65 10.74 15.38
CA THR A 23 -8.20 11.31 16.61
C THR A 23 -9.72 11.29 16.63
N LYS A 24 -10.37 11.69 15.52
CA LYS A 24 -11.85 11.66 15.42
C LYS A 24 -12.38 10.24 15.52
N MET A 25 -11.70 9.27 14.91
CA MET A 25 -12.07 7.86 15.01
C MET A 25 -11.90 7.33 16.44
N SER A 26 -10.80 7.68 17.11
CA SER A 26 -10.58 7.33 18.53
C SER A 26 -11.66 7.91 19.44
N MET A 27 -12.09 9.15 19.17
CA MET A 27 -13.23 9.77 19.89
C MET A 27 -14.55 9.04 19.61
N ALA A 28 -14.78 8.62 18.36
CA ALA A 28 -15.95 7.83 18.00
C ALA A 28 -15.97 6.48 18.75
N GLU A 29 -14.85 5.76 18.77
CA GLU A 29 -14.70 4.50 19.53
C GLU A 29 -14.97 4.69 21.03
N ALA A 30 -14.43 5.76 21.63
CA ALA A 30 -14.65 6.09 23.04
C ALA A 30 -16.13 6.43 23.34
N SER A 31 -16.83 7.09 22.42
CA SER A 31 -18.23 7.47 22.61
C SER A 31 -19.17 6.27 22.72
N ILE A 32 -18.85 5.16 22.04
CA ILE A 32 -19.65 3.93 22.09
C ILE A 32 -19.49 3.22 23.45
N GLN A 33 -18.32 3.33 24.09
CA GLN A 33 -18.08 2.79 25.42
C GLN A 33 -18.78 3.62 26.52
N GLY A 34 -19.02 4.91 26.26
CA GLY A 34 -19.59 5.88 27.21
C GLY A 34 -21.12 6.05 27.17
N SER A 35 -21.84 5.29 26.32
CA SER A 35 -23.32 5.34 26.16
C SER A 35 -23.90 6.64 25.58
N THR A 36 -23.09 7.54 25.02
CA THR A 36 -23.51 8.92 24.68
C THR A 36 -24.03 9.11 23.24
N THR A 37 -23.89 8.12 22.35
CA THR A 37 -24.33 8.21 20.96
C THR A 37 -25.22 7.02 20.58
N ASN A 38 -26.53 7.24 20.50
CA ASN A 38 -27.49 6.19 20.15
C ASN A 38 -27.68 6.10 18.62
N PHE A 39 -26.75 5.44 17.94
CA PHE A 39 -26.85 5.10 16.51
C PHE A 39 -27.54 3.75 16.26
N ASP A 40 -28.23 3.20 17.27
CA ASP A 40 -28.80 1.84 17.23
C ASP A 40 -29.83 1.70 16.13
N SER A 41 -30.79 2.61 16.10
CA SER A 41 -31.86 2.60 15.10
C SER A 41 -31.30 2.74 13.69
N SER A 42 -30.28 3.56 13.50
CA SER A 42 -29.62 3.73 12.20
C SER A 42 -28.92 2.44 11.76
N CYS A 43 -28.20 1.78 12.67
CA CYS A 43 -27.58 0.49 12.38
C CYS A 43 -28.64 -0.59 12.08
N ASP A 44 -29.69 -0.68 12.89
CA ASP A 44 -30.76 -1.67 12.71
C ASP A 44 -31.47 -1.46 11.34
N LEU A 45 -31.61 -0.21 10.87
CA LEU A 45 -32.12 0.11 9.54
C LEU A 45 -31.14 -0.25 8.40
N ILE A 46 -29.85 0.03 8.56
CA ILE A 46 -28.81 -0.31 7.57
C ILE A 46 -28.78 -1.82 7.32
N PHE A 47 -28.98 -2.61 8.38
CA PHE A 47 -28.91 -4.06 8.34
C PHE A 47 -30.29 -4.73 8.42
N ILE A 48 -31.37 -4.05 8.07
CA ILE A 48 -32.74 -4.55 8.24
C ILE A 48 -32.99 -5.91 7.57
N ASN A 49 -32.36 -6.16 6.42
CA ASN A 49 -32.49 -7.41 5.67
C ASN A 49 -31.60 -8.54 6.20
N GLN A 50 -30.62 -8.22 7.05
CA GLN A 50 -29.77 -9.17 7.76
C GLN A 50 -29.50 -8.65 9.18
N PRO A 51 -30.50 -8.76 10.09
CA PRO A 51 -30.42 -8.15 11.41
C PRO A 51 -29.18 -8.61 12.18
N ILE A 52 -28.45 -7.64 12.73
CA ILE A 52 -27.26 -7.91 13.52
C ILE A 52 -27.65 -8.22 14.95
N SER A 53 -27.43 -9.46 15.39
CA SER A 53 -27.47 -9.82 16.82
C SER A 53 -26.10 -9.69 17.49
N ASN A 54 -25.01 -9.66 16.72
CA ASN A 54 -23.65 -9.58 17.23
C ASN A 54 -23.31 -8.16 17.72
N SER A 55 -22.95 -8.03 19.00
CA SER A 55 -22.63 -6.75 19.62
C SER A 55 -21.39 -6.06 19.02
N ASN A 56 -20.40 -6.82 18.54
CA ASN A 56 -19.21 -6.26 17.89
C ASN A 56 -19.55 -5.59 16.56
N VAL A 57 -20.36 -6.25 15.74
CA VAL A 57 -20.80 -5.67 14.45
C VAL A 57 -21.67 -4.44 14.69
N LYS A 58 -22.57 -4.47 15.68
CA LYS A 58 -23.38 -3.30 16.06
C LYS A 58 -22.48 -2.14 16.53
N ASN A 59 -21.45 -2.43 17.33
CA ASN A 59 -20.49 -1.42 17.79
C ASN A 59 -19.63 -0.84 16.65
N LEU A 60 -19.20 -1.66 15.69
CA LEU A 60 -18.47 -1.17 14.51
C LEU A 60 -19.34 -0.24 13.66
N CYS A 61 -20.61 -0.59 13.44
CA CYS A 61 -21.56 0.29 12.75
C CYS A 61 -21.74 1.61 13.49
N ARG A 62 -22.03 1.56 14.80
CA ARG A 62 -22.19 2.78 15.62
C ARG A 62 -20.94 3.66 15.57
N THR A 63 -19.77 3.05 15.63
CA THR A 63 -18.48 3.76 15.56
C THR A 63 -18.31 4.47 14.22
N LEU A 64 -18.60 3.82 13.10
CA LEU A 64 -18.54 4.45 11.78
C LEU A 64 -19.49 5.64 11.67
N LEU A 65 -20.74 5.49 12.12
CA LEU A 65 -21.73 6.56 12.09
C LEU A 65 -21.33 7.73 12.99
N ALA A 66 -20.84 7.45 14.20
CA ALA A 66 -20.30 8.46 15.10
C ALA A 66 -19.10 9.20 14.48
N TYR A 67 -18.20 8.45 13.85
CA TYR A 67 -17.04 9.01 13.16
C TYR A 67 -17.43 9.91 11.97
N PHE A 68 -18.39 9.49 11.14
CA PHE A 68 -18.87 10.31 10.03
C PHE A 68 -19.57 11.59 10.51
N HIS A 69 -20.34 11.49 11.59
CA HIS A 69 -20.94 12.65 12.24
C HIS A 69 -19.86 13.63 12.75
N LEU A 70 -18.87 13.13 13.51
CA LEU A 70 -17.74 13.95 14.00
C LEU A 70 -16.93 14.58 12.86
N SER A 71 -16.80 13.88 11.73
CA SER A 71 -16.03 14.33 10.58
C SER A 71 -16.68 15.46 9.79
N ARG A 72 -17.88 15.89 10.18
CA ARG A 72 -18.65 16.95 9.51
C ARG A 72 -19.02 18.11 10.41
N LEU A 73 -18.60 18.07 11.68
CA LEU A 73 -18.80 19.20 12.57
C LEU A 73 -18.12 20.46 11.99
N PRO A 74 -18.72 21.65 12.14
CA PRO A 74 -18.12 22.90 11.70
C PRO A 74 -16.70 23.07 12.25
N GLY A 75 -15.75 23.51 11.41
CA GLY A 75 -14.34 23.63 11.77
C GLY A 75 -13.49 22.38 11.53
N SER A 76 -14.09 21.30 11.03
CA SER A 76 -13.37 20.09 10.64
C SER A 76 -13.02 20.08 9.14
N SER A 77 -11.98 19.31 8.76
CA SER A 77 -11.75 18.96 7.34
C SER A 77 -12.96 18.17 6.82
N ASN A 78 -13.84 18.87 6.11
CA ASN A 78 -15.07 18.30 5.53
C ASN A 78 -14.81 17.64 4.17
N ASN A 79 -13.56 17.32 3.83
CA ASN A 79 -13.23 16.64 2.58
C ASN A 79 -13.58 15.15 2.68
N PRO A 80 -14.59 14.65 1.92
CA PRO A 80 -15.01 13.25 1.95
C PRO A 80 -13.88 12.28 1.64
N SER A 81 -13.00 12.63 0.70
CA SER A 81 -11.86 11.80 0.35
C SER A 81 -10.94 11.54 1.54
N SER A 82 -10.84 12.49 2.48
CA SER A 82 -10.00 12.36 3.68
C SER A 82 -10.63 11.42 4.71
N TYR A 83 -11.85 11.71 5.15
CA TYR A 83 -12.45 10.97 6.26
C TYR A 83 -13.05 9.63 5.80
N CYS A 84 -13.68 9.56 4.61
CA CYS A 84 -14.09 8.29 4.05
C CYS A 84 -12.87 7.42 3.67
N GLY A 85 -11.77 8.05 3.23
CA GLY A 85 -10.51 7.35 2.93
C GLY A 85 -9.82 6.78 4.17
N TYR A 86 -10.00 7.39 5.34
CA TYR A 86 -9.52 6.82 6.60
C TYR A 86 -10.45 5.72 7.14
N SER A 87 -11.77 5.89 7.04
CA SER A 87 -12.73 4.91 7.57
C SER A 87 -12.57 3.54 6.91
N ILE A 88 -12.26 3.50 5.62
CA ILE A 88 -12.01 2.24 4.90
C ILE A 88 -10.79 1.49 5.43
N TYR A 89 -9.69 2.19 5.72
CA TYR A 89 -8.51 1.59 6.31
C TYR A 89 -8.81 1.07 7.72
N TRP A 90 -9.43 1.90 8.55
CA TRP A 90 -9.82 1.52 9.91
C TRP A 90 -10.73 0.30 9.92
N LEU A 91 -11.75 0.28 9.04
CA LEU A 91 -12.71 -0.81 8.95
C LEU A 91 -12.05 -2.10 8.51
N ASN A 92 -11.21 -2.09 7.47
CA ASN A 92 -10.44 -3.26 7.06
C ASN A 92 -9.54 -3.76 8.20
N ASN A 93 -8.92 -2.88 8.97
CA ASN A 93 -8.13 -3.26 10.14
C ASN A 93 -8.98 -3.89 11.28
N LYS A 94 -10.26 -3.55 11.40
CA LYS A 94 -11.15 -4.14 12.41
C LYS A 94 -11.70 -5.49 11.99
N VAL A 95 -12.14 -5.62 10.74
CA VAL A 95 -12.81 -6.85 10.27
C VAL A 95 -11.82 -7.94 9.82
N ARG A 96 -10.56 -7.57 9.48
CA ARG A 96 -9.51 -8.51 9.04
C ARG A 96 -8.50 -8.92 10.12
N LYS A 97 -8.65 -8.48 11.37
CA LYS A 97 -7.57 -8.63 12.35
C LYS A 97 -7.33 -10.10 12.76
N GLU A 98 -6.12 -10.30 13.30
CA GLU A 98 -5.25 -11.51 13.29
C GLU A 98 -5.76 -12.80 13.99
N ASP A 99 -7.00 -12.86 14.49
CA ASP A 99 -7.61 -14.05 15.10
C ASP A 99 -8.83 -14.60 14.33
N GLY A 100 -9.22 -13.95 13.22
CA GLY A 100 -10.35 -14.37 12.38
C GLY A 100 -11.74 -14.11 12.98
N THR A 101 -11.81 -13.51 14.17
CA THR A 101 -13.06 -13.44 14.96
C THR A 101 -14.19 -12.64 14.31
N LEU A 102 -13.87 -11.80 13.32
CA LEU A 102 -14.86 -10.98 12.61
C LEU A 102 -14.89 -11.22 11.09
N GLU A 103 -14.18 -12.24 10.60
CA GLU A 103 -14.14 -12.55 9.17
C GLU A 103 -15.53 -12.89 8.62
N GLU A 104 -16.35 -13.59 9.42
CA GLU A 104 -17.75 -13.89 9.08
C GLU A 104 -18.62 -12.64 8.87
N TYR A 105 -18.19 -11.48 9.39
CA TYR A 105 -18.93 -10.21 9.28
C TYR A 105 -18.38 -9.27 8.20
N VAL A 106 -17.34 -9.68 7.47
CA VAL A 106 -16.83 -8.93 6.30
C VAL A 106 -17.95 -8.59 5.30
N PRO A 107 -18.88 -9.51 4.94
CA PRO A 107 -19.98 -9.19 4.03
C PRO A 107 -20.92 -8.11 4.55
N TYR A 108 -21.14 -8.01 5.87
CA TYR A 108 -21.99 -6.97 6.45
C TYR A 108 -21.44 -5.60 6.09
N PHE A 109 -20.14 -5.39 6.25
CA PHE A 109 -19.56 -4.07 6.02
C PHE A 109 -19.21 -3.78 4.56
N PHE A 110 -18.78 -4.75 3.77
CA PHE A 110 -18.37 -4.48 2.39
C PHE A 110 -19.42 -4.78 1.32
N ASN A 111 -20.51 -5.46 1.69
CA ASN A 111 -21.64 -5.69 0.78
C ASN A 111 -22.93 -5.02 1.27
N ILE A 112 -23.29 -5.15 2.55
CA ILE A 112 -24.60 -4.67 3.04
C ILE A 112 -24.57 -3.19 3.38
N PHE A 113 -23.63 -2.76 4.21
CA PHE A 113 -23.50 -1.38 4.67
C PHE A 113 -23.47 -0.37 3.51
N PRO A 114 -22.58 -0.50 2.50
CA PRO A 114 -22.60 0.41 1.37
C PRO A 114 -23.92 0.29 0.60
N ASN A 115 -24.47 -0.90 0.39
CA ASN A 115 -25.67 -1.07 -0.43
C ASN A 115 -26.99 -0.78 0.30
N SER A 116 -26.97 -0.37 1.57
CA SER A 116 -28.19 -0.10 2.30
C SER A 116 -29.02 1.03 1.66
N THR A 117 -30.34 0.92 1.80
CA THR A 117 -31.31 1.94 1.36
C THR A 117 -31.51 3.04 2.41
N TYR A 118 -30.79 2.97 3.54
CA TYR A 118 -30.85 3.98 4.59
C TYR A 118 -30.26 5.29 4.07
N VAL A 119 -31.13 6.28 3.88
CA VAL A 119 -30.77 7.59 3.33
C VAL A 119 -30.32 8.52 4.45
N ASP A 120 -29.15 8.25 5.00
CA ASP A 120 -28.38 9.28 5.71
C ASP A 120 -27.37 9.90 4.75
N TYR A 121 -27.34 11.23 4.69
CA TYR A 121 -26.49 11.96 3.75
C TYR A 121 -25.00 11.62 3.95
N THR A 122 -24.56 11.36 5.17
CA THR A 122 -23.14 11.05 5.47
C THR A 122 -22.77 9.62 5.06
N VAL A 123 -23.67 8.66 5.33
CA VAL A 123 -23.52 7.27 4.87
C VAL A 123 -23.48 7.22 3.34
N SER A 124 -24.35 7.99 2.68
CA SER A 124 -24.43 8.04 1.22
C SER A 124 -23.13 8.56 0.58
N GLU A 125 -22.44 9.49 1.23
CA GLU A 125 -21.21 10.11 0.72
C GLU A 125 -19.99 9.15 0.80
N CYS A 126 -19.89 8.38 1.88
CA CYS A 126 -18.81 7.41 2.06
C CYS A 126 -19.09 6.03 1.43
N LYS A 127 -20.33 5.74 0.99
CA LYS A 127 -20.74 4.45 0.41
C LYS A 127 -19.72 3.86 -0.56
N ASN A 128 -19.24 4.65 -1.52
CA ASN A 128 -18.33 4.18 -2.56
C ASN A 128 -16.88 3.99 -2.10
N TYR A 129 -16.54 4.43 -0.89
CA TYR A 129 -15.24 4.18 -0.26
C TYR A 129 -15.24 2.90 0.59
N ILE A 130 -16.40 2.36 0.96
CA ILE A 130 -16.50 1.19 1.84
C ILE A 130 -16.45 -0.10 1.02
N TYR A 131 -15.28 -0.74 0.99
CA TYR A 131 -15.02 -1.97 0.26
C TYR A 131 -13.87 -2.81 0.86
N ASP A 132 -13.79 -4.06 0.42
CA ASP A 132 -12.66 -4.94 0.72
C ASP A 132 -11.40 -4.44 0.00
N LEU A 133 -10.36 -4.02 0.74
CA LEU A 133 -9.11 -3.53 0.13
C LEU A 133 -8.29 -4.65 -0.54
N GLY A 134 -8.49 -5.91 -0.17
CA GLY A 134 -7.59 -7.01 -0.45
C GLY A 134 -6.35 -6.98 0.44
N ASP A 135 -5.79 -8.16 0.70
CA ASP A 135 -4.74 -8.33 1.71
C ASP A 135 -3.44 -7.60 1.38
N ASP A 136 -3.01 -7.61 0.12
CA ASP A 136 -1.77 -6.95 -0.30
C ASP A 136 -1.86 -5.43 -0.13
N ILE A 137 -2.93 -4.82 -0.66
CA ILE A 137 -3.15 -3.38 -0.56
C ILE A 137 -3.33 -2.96 0.91
N PHE A 138 -4.13 -3.70 1.68
CA PHE A 138 -4.32 -3.43 3.10
C PHE A 138 -2.99 -3.51 3.88
N LYS A 139 -2.17 -4.54 3.63
CA LYS A 139 -0.86 -4.71 4.28
C LYS A 139 0.08 -3.54 3.98
N ARG A 140 0.11 -3.07 2.73
CA ARG A 140 0.89 -1.90 2.30
C ARG A 140 0.41 -0.62 2.97
N PHE A 141 -0.92 -0.38 3.03
CA PHE A 141 -1.46 0.74 3.79
C PHE A 141 -1.08 0.66 5.27
N ARG A 142 -1.21 -0.52 5.89
CA ARG A 142 -0.84 -0.74 7.30
C ARG A 142 0.61 -0.33 7.55
N ILE A 143 1.54 -0.74 6.69
CA ILE A 143 2.95 -0.32 6.79
C ILE A 143 3.09 1.20 6.77
N LEU A 144 2.45 1.89 5.81
CA LEU A 144 2.56 3.35 5.69
C LEU A 144 1.89 4.09 6.86
N PHE A 145 0.74 3.59 7.35
CA PHE A 145 0.06 4.16 8.52
C PHE A 145 0.90 4.01 9.79
N THR A 146 1.48 2.83 10.03
CA THR A 146 2.37 2.61 11.19
C THR A 146 3.64 3.46 11.09
N PHE A 147 4.22 3.61 9.89
CA PHE A 147 5.34 4.54 9.69
C PHE A 147 4.92 5.97 10.08
N TYR A 148 3.78 6.43 9.58
CA TYR A 148 3.31 7.79 9.82
C TYR A 148 2.94 8.04 11.28
N GLU A 149 2.40 7.04 11.99
CA GLU A 149 2.16 7.10 13.43
C GLU A 149 3.44 7.37 14.21
N HIS A 150 4.52 6.62 13.94
CA HIS A 150 5.80 6.86 14.58
C HIS A 150 6.40 8.21 14.18
N TYR A 151 6.31 8.58 12.91
CA TYR A 151 6.74 9.90 12.44
C TYR A 151 5.98 11.04 13.14
N SER A 152 4.66 10.92 13.29
CA SER A 152 3.82 11.90 14.00
C SER A 152 4.24 12.03 15.46
N ASN A 153 4.50 10.89 16.13
CA ASN A 153 5.01 10.89 17.50
C ASN A 153 6.39 11.56 17.61
N PHE A 154 7.29 11.33 16.64
CA PHE A 154 8.55 12.07 16.57
C PHE A 154 8.32 13.58 16.46
N VAL A 155 7.46 14.03 15.53
CA VAL A 155 7.16 15.46 15.33
C VAL A 155 6.55 16.10 16.57
N ILE A 156 5.66 15.41 17.27
CA ILE A 156 5.04 15.92 18.51
C ILE A 156 6.07 16.02 19.65
N ASN A 157 6.96 15.04 19.76
CA ASN A 157 7.88 14.94 20.89
C ASN A 157 9.20 15.69 20.66
N LYS A 158 9.61 15.96 19.41
CA LYS A 158 10.88 16.64 19.13
C LYS A 158 10.98 18.03 19.76
N ALA A 159 9.86 18.75 19.88
CA ALA A 159 9.81 20.05 20.54
C ALA A 159 9.86 19.96 22.08
N LYS A 160 9.45 18.83 22.66
CA LYS A 160 9.35 18.63 24.12
C LYS A 160 10.60 18.00 24.70
N ASN A 161 11.10 16.94 24.05
CA ASN A 161 12.28 16.21 24.45
C ASN A 161 12.99 15.67 23.19
N PRO A 162 13.95 16.42 22.64
CA PRO A 162 14.57 16.09 21.36
C PRO A 162 15.30 14.76 21.33
N ASN A 163 15.93 14.34 22.44
CA ASN A 163 16.63 13.05 22.50
C ASN A 163 15.65 11.89 22.64
N ALA A 164 14.59 12.05 23.43
CA ALA A 164 13.58 11.01 23.58
C ALA A 164 12.74 10.82 22.31
N SER A 165 12.62 11.83 21.44
CA SER A 165 11.87 11.70 20.18
C SER A 165 12.54 10.75 19.18
N CYS A 166 13.86 10.54 19.26
CA CYS A 166 14.60 9.64 18.37
C CYS A 166 14.17 8.17 18.51
N VAL A 167 13.57 7.77 19.64
CA VAL A 167 13.01 6.41 19.78
C VAL A 167 11.95 6.10 18.72
N PHE A 168 11.21 7.12 18.27
CA PHE A 168 10.20 6.97 17.24
C PHE A 168 10.84 6.90 15.84
N THR A 169 11.93 7.62 15.61
CA THR A 169 12.64 7.59 14.32
C THR A 169 13.29 6.23 14.09
N VAL A 170 13.82 5.58 15.14
CA VAL A 170 14.29 4.18 15.09
C VAL A 170 13.20 3.24 14.55
N LYS A 171 11.95 3.38 15.00
CA LYS A 171 10.84 2.55 14.50
C LYS A 171 10.51 2.84 13.04
N CYS A 172 10.53 4.11 12.62
CA CYS A 172 10.38 4.47 11.20
C CYS A 172 11.48 3.83 10.34
N ILE A 173 12.73 3.87 10.81
CA ILE A 173 13.90 3.30 10.11
C ILE A 173 13.75 1.78 9.97
N GLN A 174 13.31 1.10 11.02
CA GLN A 174 13.06 -0.34 10.96
C GLN A 174 12.02 -0.67 9.91
N ILE A 175 10.89 0.04 9.89
CA ILE A 175 9.84 -0.14 8.87
C ILE A 175 10.38 0.12 7.47
N TYR A 176 11.17 1.18 7.29
CA TYR A 176 11.80 1.49 6.01
C TYR A 176 12.70 0.35 5.54
N LYS A 177 13.62 -0.09 6.40
CA LYS A 177 14.58 -1.17 6.12
C LYS A 177 13.87 -2.46 5.69
N GLU A 178 12.88 -2.90 6.45
CA GLU A 178 12.15 -4.16 6.20
C GLU A 178 11.34 -4.19 4.90
N ASN A 179 11.05 -3.03 4.32
CA ASN A 179 10.14 -2.92 3.19
C ASN A 179 10.75 -2.31 1.93
N ILE A 180 11.84 -1.54 2.04
CA ILE A 180 12.44 -0.86 0.88
C ILE A 180 13.17 -1.82 -0.07
N GLU A 181 13.67 -2.96 0.41
CA GLU A 181 14.29 -3.98 -0.46
C GLU A 181 13.30 -4.50 -1.51
N LYS A 182 12.02 -4.60 -1.18
CA LYS A 182 10.96 -5.03 -2.11
C LYS A 182 10.72 -4.00 -3.22
N CYS A 183 11.10 -2.74 -2.98
CA CYS A 183 11.01 -1.64 -3.94
C CYS A 183 12.18 -1.60 -4.93
N LEU A 184 13.12 -2.54 -4.85
CA LEU A 184 14.24 -2.64 -5.80
C LEU A 184 13.80 -3.15 -7.18
N ILE A 185 12.86 -4.10 -7.17
CA ILE A 185 12.47 -4.85 -8.36
C ILE A 185 11.35 -4.12 -9.12
N TYR A 186 10.46 -3.45 -8.40
CA TYR A 186 9.34 -2.74 -8.97
C TYR A 186 9.06 -1.45 -8.19
N GLU A 187 9.17 -0.30 -8.88
CA GLU A 187 8.76 0.98 -8.31
C GLU A 187 7.26 1.17 -8.51
N ASP A 188 6.51 1.17 -7.41
CA ASP A 188 5.09 1.46 -7.40
C ASP A 188 4.72 2.63 -6.48
N GLU A 189 3.44 2.97 -6.46
CA GLU A 189 2.90 4.06 -5.63
C GLU A 189 3.22 3.88 -4.13
N PHE A 190 3.27 2.65 -3.64
CA PHE A 190 3.62 2.37 -2.24
C PHE A 190 5.11 2.68 -1.99
N CYS A 191 5.99 2.20 -2.86
CA CYS A 191 7.42 2.47 -2.78
C CYS A 191 7.75 3.95 -2.88
N SER A 192 7.11 4.66 -3.81
CA SER A 192 7.23 6.11 -3.96
C SER A 192 6.81 6.83 -2.67
N LYS A 193 5.66 6.46 -2.09
CA LYS A 193 5.21 7.07 -0.83
C LYS A 193 6.14 6.75 0.34
N LEU A 194 6.62 5.52 0.46
CA LEU A 194 7.53 5.11 1.53
C LEU A 194 8.84 5.92 1.49
N ARG A 195 9.43 6.12 0.29
CA ARG A 195 10.62 6.98 0.13
C ARG A 195 10.32 8.43 0.49
N LYS A 196 9.21 9.00 0.01
CA LYS A 196 8.80 10.37 0.38
C LYS A 196 8.66 10.54 1.90
N LEU A 197 8.10 9.56 2.60
CA LEU A 197 7.97 9.59 4.06
C LEU A 197 9.34 9.50 4.76
N LYS A 198 10.24 8.66 4.27
CA LYS A 198 11.64 8.59 4.74
C LYS A 198 12.36 9.92 4.54
N ASP A 199 12.25 10.52 3.35
CA ASP A 199 12.91 11.79 3.03
C ASP A 199 12.36 12.93 3.90
N LYS A 200 11.05 12.93 4.16
CA LYS A 200 10.42 13.87 5.09
C LYS A 200 10.99 13.74 6.51
N LEU A 201 11.10 12.51 7.01
CA LEU A 201 11.70 12.23 8.31
C LEU A 201 13.17 12.71 8.37
N MET A 202 13.96 12.38 7.36
CA MET A 202 15.37 12.78 7.27
C MET A 202 15.52 14.30 7.26
N ASN A 203 14.71 15.01 6.47
CA ASN A 203 14.68 16.46 6.43
C ASN A 203 14.31 17.07 7.80
N ASP A 204 13.31 16.52 8.50
CA ASP A 204 12.93 17.00 9.84
C ASP A 204 14.03 16.78 10.89
N MET A 205 14.75 15.66 10.83
CA MET A 205 15.90 15.39 11.69
C MET A 205 17.06 16.36 11.41
N ASN A 206 17.36 16.60 10.12
CA ASN A 206 18.40 17.54 9.69
C ASN A 206 18.09 18.98 10.12
N ASN A 207 16.88 19.46 9.85
CA ASN A 207 16.47 20.83 10.18
C ASN A 207 16.48 21.09 11.70
N SER A 208 16.28 20.04 12.49
CA SER A 208 16.31 20.12 13.95
C SER A 208 17.69 19.81 14.53
N ASN A 209 18.65 19.36 13.71
CA ASN A 209 19.96 18.87 14.11
C ASN A 209 19.93 17.82 15.25
N ILE A 210 19.05 16.83 15.14
CA ILE A 210 18.86 15.74 16.13
C ILE A 210 18.87 14.36 15.48
N CYS A 211 19.02 13.32 16.30
CA CYS A 211 18.99 11.92 15.86
C CYS A 211 20.05 11.60 14.78
N VAL A 212 21.29 12.06 14.99
CA VAL A 212 22.39 11.91 14.01
C VAL A 212 22.71 10.44 13.74
N ALA A 213 22.64 9.58 14.76
CA ALA A 213 22.85 8.14 14.58
C ALA A 213 21.79 7.52 13.64
N GLU A 214 20.54 7.97 13.77
CA GLU A 214 19.42 7.54 12.95
C GLU A 214 19.52 8.07 11.52
N GLN A 215 19.97 9.32 11.32
CA GLN A 215 20.30 9.85 9.99
C GLN A 215 21.37 9.01 9.28
N ASN A 216 22.44 8.66 10.00
CA ASN A 216 23.51 7.80 9.47
C ASN A 216 23.00 6.41 9.11
N SER A 217 22.10 5.85 9.92
CA SER A 217 21.48 4.55 9.67
C SER A 217 20.65 4.55 8.40
N ILE A 218 19.84 5.60 8.15
CA ILE A 218 19.09 5.76 6.89
C ILE A 218 20.04 5.83 5.71
N SER A 219 21.09 6.64 5.81
CA SER A 219 22.07 6.82 4.73
C SER A 219 22.79 5.52 4.39
N GLN A 220 23.09 4.70 5.40
CA GLN A 220 23.70 3.39 5.20
C GLN A 220 22.73 2.43 4.49
N ILE A 221 21.45 2.41 4.87
CA ILE A 221 20.43 1.61 4.18
C ILE A 221 20.35 2.00 2.70
N ASP A 222 20.27 3.29 2.39
CA ASP A 222 20.19 3.78 1.00
C ASP A 222 21.45 3.42 0.18
N LYS A 223 22.62 3.42 0.83
CA LYS A 223 23.88 3.00 0.22
C LYS A 223 23.91 1.50 -0.07
N ASP A 224 23.57 0.67 0.91
CA ASP A 224 23.51 -0.79 0.77
C ASP A 224 22.52 -1.19 -0.34
N LEU A 225 21.38 -0.48 -0.41
CA LEU A 225 20.36 -0.65 -1.44
C LEU A 225 20.91 -0.33 -2.84
N SER A 226 21.64 0.78 -2.97
CA SER A 226 22.25 1.20 -4.22
C SER A 226 23.37 0.27 -4.69
N GLU A 227 24.14 -0.29 -3.76
CA GLU A 227 25.18 -1.29 -4.05
C GLU A 227 24.57 -2.60 -4.53
N SER A 228 23.49 -3.05 -3.87
CA SER A 228 22.74 -4.25 -4.27
C SER A 228 22.18 -4.16 -5.69
N LEU A 229 21.64 -3.00 -6.07
CA LEU A 229 21.18 -2.73 -7.44
C LEU A 229 22.30 -2.80 -8.49
N LYS A 230 23.49 -2.28 -8.17
CA LYS A 230 24.64 -2.33 -9.09
C LYS A 230 25.11 -3.76 -9.29
N GLN A 231 25.08 -4.57 -8.23
CA GLN A 231 25.48 -5.97 -8.31
C GLN A 231 24.52 -6.80 -9.16
N SER A 232 23.20 -6.65 -8.97
CA SER A 232 22.22 -7.38 -9.79
C SER A 232 22.33 -7.05 -11.29
N GLN A 233 22.52 -5.77 -11.63
CA GLN A 233 22.74 -5.36 -13.02
C GLN A 233 24.03 -5.93 -13.62
N ARG A 234 25.10 -6.04 -12.81
CA ARG A 234 26.37 -6.61 -13.27
C ARG A 234 26.24 -8.11 -13.53
N GLU A 235 25.56 -8.84 -12.65
CA GLU A 235 25.32 -10.28 -12.80
C GLU A 235 24.47 -10.58 -14.04
N GLU A 236 23.42 -9.79 -14.28
CA GLU A 236 22.59 -9.90 -15.49
C GLU A 236 23.38 -9.56 -16.77
N SER A 237 24.26 -8.55 -16.73
CA SER A 237 25.12 -8.19 -17.87
C SER A 237 26.27 -9.18 -18.12
N THR A 238 26.63 -10.03 -17.16
CA THR A 238 27.68 -11.06 -17.35
C THR A 238 27.16 -12.35 -17.97
N ALA A 239 25.84 -12.54 -18.06
CA ALA A 239 25.26 -13.56 -18.92
C ALA A 239 25.38 -13.12 -20.39
N VAL A 240 26.02 -13.94 -21.22
CA VAL A 240 26.34 -13.69 -22.65
C VAL A 240 27.65 -12.91 -22.89
N THR A 241 28.76 -13.41 -22.35
CA THR A 241 30.03 -13.33 -23.09
C THR A 241 30.13 -14.55 -24.00
N ILE A 242 29.44 -14.53 -25.15
CA ILE A 242 29.71 -15.50 -26.22
C ILE A 242 31.08 -15.11 -26.78
N SER A 243 32.10 -15.89 -26.43
CA SER A 243 33.45 -15.69 -26.95
C SER A 243 33.42 -15.68 -28.48
N ALA A 244 34.14 -14.74 -29.09
CA ALA A 244 34.26 -14.63 -30.55
C ALA A 244 34.69 -15.95 -31.24
N SER A 245 35.27 -16.89 -30.48
CA SER A 245 35.58 -18.25 -30.94
C SER A 245 34.34 -19.06 -31.35
N VAL A 246 33.20 -18.92 -30.68
CA VAL A 246 31.99 -19.71 -30.99
C VAL A 246 31.33 -19.23 -32.28
N ILE A 247 31.27 -17.92 -32.49
CA ILE A 247 30.75 -17.31 -33.72
C ILE A 247 31.64 -17.66 -34.92
N GLY A 248 32.97 -17.65 -34.73
CA GLY A 248 33.93 -18.02 -35.77
C GLY A 248 33.82 -19.48 -36.23
N ILE A 249 33.53 -20.41 -35.30
CA ILE A 249 33.32 -21.82 -35.64
C ILE A 249 32.05 -22.00 -36.47
N ILE A 250 30.95 -21.33 -36.12
CA ILE A 250 29.68 -21.42 -36.86
C ILE A 250 29.83 -20.83 -38.27
N PHE A 251 30.44 -19.65 -38.41
CA PHE A 251 30.69 -19.04 -39.72
C PHE A 251 31.66 -19.87 -40.57
N GLY A 252 32.70 -20.43 -39.95
CA GLY A 252 33.67 -21.29 -40.64
C GLY A 252 33.04 -22.59 -41.16
N LEU A 253 32.19 -23.24 -40.35
CA LEU A 253 31.42 -24.41 -40.78
C LEU A 253 30.45 -24.07 -41.91
N PHE A 254 29.78 -22.91 -41.85
CA PHE A 254 28.85 -22.49 -42.89
C PHE A 254 29.55 -22.22 -44.23
N LEU A 255 30.71 -21.55 -44.20
CA LEU A 255 31.52 -21.30 -45.40
C LEU A 255 32.10 -22.58 -45.99
N LEU A 256 32.56 -23.52 -45.14
CA LEU A 256 33.03 -24.83 -45.60
C LEU A 256 31.92 -25.62 -46.30
N LEU A 257 30.70 -25.61 -45.76
CA LEU A 257 29.54 -26.27 -46.38
C LEU A 257 29.17 -25.64 -47.73
N ILE A 258 29.25 -24.31 -47.86
CA ILE A 258 29.01 -23.61 -49.15
C ILE A 258 30.08 -24.01 -50.19
N ILE A 259 31.35 -24.01 -49.81
CA ILE A 259 32.44 -24.39 -50.73
C ILE A 259 32.29 -25.86 -51.13
N MET A 260 31.96 -26.74 -50.19
CA MET A 260 31.72 -28.16 -50.47
C MET A 260 30.51 -28.37 -51.38
N TYR A 261 29.45 -27.58 -51.22
CA TYR A 261 28.30 -27.59 -52.13
C TYR A 261 28.67 -27.13 -53.55
N MET A 262 29.54 -26.13 -53.68
CA MET A 262 29.91 -25.56 -54.97
C MET A 262 30.97 -26.38 -55.72
N VAL A 263 31.84 -27.11 -55.02
CA VAL A 263 33.02 -27.78 -55.60
C VAL A 263 32.82 -29.31 -55.78
N THR A 264 31.82 -29.91 -55.13
CA THR A 264 31.56 -31.37 -55.21
C THR A 264 30.39 -31.66 -56.16
N PRO A 265 30.41 -32.73 -56.97
CA PRO A 265 29.33 -33.07 -57.92
C PRO A 265 28.02 -33.57 -57.26
N LEU A 266 27.77 -33.18 -56.00
CA LEU A 266 26.50 -33.36 -55.30
C LEU A 266 25.56 -32.16 -55.52
N GLY A 267 26.08 -30.96 -55.79
CA GLY A 267 25.26 -29.78 -56.10
C GLY A 267 24.44 -29.92 -57.38
N SER A 268 24.97 -30.60 -58.39
CA SER A 268 24.25 -30.96 -59.63
C SER A 268 23.19 -32.05 -59.46
N TRP A 269 23.17 -32.75 -58.31
CA TRP A 269 22.20 -33.81 -58.01
C TRP A 269 21.04 -33.30 -57.13
N LEU A 270 21.26 -32.25 -56.31
CA LEU A 270 20.26 -31.66 -55.42
C LEU A 270 19.55 -30.42 -55.99
N SER A 271 20.12 -29.75 -57.02
CA SER A 271 19.46 -28.59 -57.65
C SER A 271 18.03 -28.86 -58.17
N PRO A 272 17.69 -30.06 -58.70
CA PRO A 272 16.33 -30.32 -59.17
C PRO A 272 15.31 -30.49 -58.02
N LEU A 273 15.76 -30.69 -56.77
CA LEU A 273 14.88 -30.98 -55.63
C LEU A 273 14.51 -29.75 -54.80
N ILE A 274 15.27 -28.65 -54.90
CA ILE A 274 15.07 -27.43 -54.09
C ILE A 274 14.43 -26.27 -54.88
N GLY A 275 14.20 -26.42 -56.19
CA GLY A 275 13.36 -25.49 -56.95
C GLY A 275 13.88 -24.05 -56.93
N ILE A 276 15.13 -23.87 -57.36
CA ILE A 276 15.65 -22.59 -57.85
C ILE A 276 16.13 -22.82 -59.28
#